data_AF-A0A0F9TJM1-F1
#
_entry.id   AF-A0A0F9TJM1-F1
#
_cell.length_a   1.000
_cell.length_b   1.000
_cell.length_c   1.000
_cell.angle_alpha   90.00
_cell.angle_beta   90.00
_cell.angle_gamma   90.00
#
_symmetry.space_group_name_H-M   'P 1'
#
loop_
_entity.id
_entity.type
_entity.pdbx_description
1 polymer ?
#
loop_
_entity_poly.entity_id
_entity_poly.type
_entity_poly.pdbx_seq_one_letter_code
_entity_poly.pdbx_strand_id
1 'polypeptide(L)'
;MIDYLAELKKTAKRYKKNDTMIDAWNDIIRKLAYCILIDDVKNFLDWQPMRRAVFVADASHIARKLKFLKQSKQWRRWKYAIKESSLINVPRMSHYPESSGSSVNLAYHLAQFEHKFGYKYSLLQADEIFEFGGGYGNMCRILYRLGFKGKYILYDVPLMSALQRYVLDQLTLPIDEEIICVSSWVYLMRELAAFKHQNSAFIATMSFSEVPVDHRIKFVQILDSVQIFLIAYKDDFYGMNNHKYFDSLYYQYKNKFRIERWLIEKNTDKYYFAGVRNGYGD
;
A
#
# COMPACT_ATOMS: atom_id res chain seq x y z
N MET A 1 -26.25 -6.24 -7.09
CA MET A 1 -24.84 -5.89 -7.36
C MET A 1 -24.64 -4.46 -6.87
N ILE A 2 -23.62 -4.21 -6.05
CA ILE A 2 -23.33 -2.87 -5.53
C ILE A 2 -22.75 -2.03 -6.68
N ASP A 3 -23.27 -0.81 -6.87
CA ASP A 3 -22.71 0.16 -7.84
C ASP A 3 -21.64 1.01 -7.14
N TYR A 4 -20.39 0.53 -7.20
CA TYR A 4 -19.26 1.23 -6.58
C TYR A 4 -18.92 2.57 -7.25
N LEU A 5 -19.30 2.78 -8.52
CA LEU A 5 -19.12 4.08 -9.17
C LEU A 5 -20.09 5.12 -8.59
N ALA A 6 -21.35 4.74 -8.39
CA ALA A 6 -22.33 5.60 -7.71
C ALA A 6 -21.90 5.90 -6.26
N GLU A 7 -21.37 4.90 -5.54
CA GLU A 7 -20.83 5.08 -4.18
C GLU A 7 -19.64 6.04 -4.15
N LEU A 8 -18.69 5.89 -5.08
CA LEU A 8 -17.53 6.77 -5.23
C LEU A 8 -17.96 8.21 -5.50
N LYS A 9 -18.87 8.43 -6.45
CA LYS A 9 -19.41 9.77 -6.76
C LYS A 9 -20.17 10.37 -5.58
N LYS A 10 -20.94 9.56 -4.85
CA LYS A 10 -21.64 10.01 -3.62
C LYS A 10 -20.66 10.42 -2.53
N THR A 11 -19.58 9.68 -2.37
CA THR A 11 -18.51 9.99 -1.41
C THR A 11 -17.79 11.28 -1.78
N ALA A 12 -17.47 11.47 -3.07
CA ALA A 12 -16.87 12.70 -3.58
C ALA A 12 -17.77 13.94 -3.33
N LYS A 13 -19.08 13.85 -3.59
CA LYS A 13 -20.04 14.94 -3.30
C LYS A 13 -20.10 15.33 -1.82
N ARG A 14 -19.82 14.39 -0.93
CA ARG A 14 -19.88 14.57 0.53
C ARG A 14 -18.53 14.93 1.14
N TYR A 15 -17.48 15.13 0.33
CA TYR A 15 -16.17 15.48 0.82
C TYR A 15 -16.24 16.72 1.71
N LYS A 16 -15.59 16.62 2.87
CA LYS A 16 -15.35 17.72 3.80
C LYS A 16 -13.88 17.67 4.20
N LYS A 17 -13.29 18.85 4.44
CA LYS A 17 -11.93 18.94 4.99
C LYS A 17 -11.84 18.13 6.29
N ASN A 18 -10.76 17.37 6.44
CA ASN A 18 -10.46 16.67 7.68
C ASN A 18 -9.38 17.46 8.43
N ASP A 19 -9.74 18.09 9.55
CA ASP A 19 -8.83 18.95 10.31
C ASP A 19 -7.68 18.18 10.97
N THR A 20 -7.78 16.85 11.08
CA THR A 20 -6.70 16.00 11.63
C THR A 20 -5.73 15.50 10.56
N MET A 21 -6.00 15.79 9.29
CA MET A 21 -5.15 15.41 8.16
C MET A 21 -4.29 16.59 7.76
N ILE A 22 -3.03 16.34 7.38
CA ILE A 22 -2.16 17.43 6.92
C ILE A 22 -2.76 18.16 5.71
N ASP A 23 -2.55 19.47 5.62
CA ASP A 23 -3.19 20.31 4.60
C ASP A 23 -2.87 19.87 3.17
N ALA A 24 -1.67 19.36 2.93
CA ALA A 24 -1.28 18.82 1.63
C ALA A 24 -2.20 17.67 1.17
N TRP A 25 -2.52 16.75 2.08
CA TRP A 25 -3.45 15.65 1.80
C TRP A 25 -4.89 16.15 1.68
N ASN A 26 -5.32 17.15 2.46
CA ASN A 26 -6.63 17.77 2.27
C ASN A 26 -6.79 18.36 0.86
N ASP A 27 -5.77 19.06 0.35
CA ASP A 27 -5.81 19.60 -1.01
C ASP A 27 -5.85 18.51 -2.08
N ILE A 28 -5.06 17.44 -1.92
CA ILE A 28 -5.08 16.27 -2.81
C ILE A 28 -6.49 15.65 -2.87
N ILE A 29 -7.09 15.35 -1.72
CA ILE A 29 -8.40 14.70 -1.64
C ILE A 29 -9.52 15.60 -2.17
N ARG A 30 -9.46 16.92 -1.90
CA ARG A 30 -10.41 17.88 -2.45
C ARG A 30 -10.37 17.92 -3.98
N LYS A 31 -9.17 17.96 -4.56
CA LYS A 31 -8.98 17.95 -6.02
C LYS A 31 -9.41 16.62 -6.64
N LEU A 32 -9.11 15.51 -5.97
CA LEU A 32 -9.56 14.18 -6.39
C LEU A 32 -11.10 14.10 -6.40
N ALA A 33 -11.76 14.60 -5.34
CA ALA A 33 -13.22 14.65 -5.27
C ALA A 33 -13.82 15.43 -6.44
N TYR A 34 -13.22 16.57 -6.79
CA TYR A 34 -13.62 17.34 -7.96
C TYR A 34 -13.50 16.53 -9.26
N CYS A 35 -12.32 15.94 -9.54
CA CYS A 35 -12.09 15.14 -10.74
C CYS A 35 -13.07 13.96 -10.88
N ILE A 36 -13.36 13.25 -9.79
CA ILE A 36 -14.34 12.13 -9.76
C ILE A 36 -15.73 12.56 -10.24
N LEU A 37 -16.11 13.82 -10.02
CA LEU A 37 -17.45 14.31 -10.37
C LEU A 37 -17.56 14.78 -11.82
N ILE A 38 -16.46 15.19 -12.43
CA ILE A 38 -16.48 15.89 -13.73
C ILE A 38 -15.81 15.12 -14.87
N ASP A 39 -15.03 14.07 -14.58
CA ASP A 39 -14.23 13.35 -15.57
C ASP A 39 -14.49 11.82 -15.51
N ASP A 40 -14.00 11.08 -16.51
CA ASP A 40 -14.05 9.62 -16.53
C ASP A 40 -13.08 9.04 -15.50
N VAL A 41 -13.66 8.37 -14.50
CA VAL A 41 -12.93 7.75 -13.38
C VAL A 41 -11.92 6.70 -13.87
N LYS A 42 -12.08 6.12 -15.06
CA LYS A 42 -11.06 5.22 -15.63
C LYS A 42 -9.70 5.88 -15.82
N ASN A 43 -9.66 7.20 -15.99
CA ASN A 43 -8.44 8.00 -16.19
C ASN A 43 -7.85 8.55 -14.88
N PHE A 44 -8.28 8.05 -13.71
CA PHE A 44 -7.95 8.68 -12.43
C PHE A 44 -6.44 8.87 -12.19
N LEU A 45 -5.59 7.99 -12.72
CA LEU A 45 -4.13 8.07 -12.58
C LEU A 45 -3.48 9.18 -13.41
N ASP A 46 -4.20 9.74 -14.39
CA ASP A 46 -3.75 10.89 -15.17
C ASP A 46 -4.07 12.23 -14.50
N TRP A 47 -4.98 12.24 -13.52
CA TRP A 47 -5.33 13.45 -12.79
C TRP A 47 -4.17 13.94 -11.93
N GLN A 48 -3.95 15.26 -11.95
CA GLN A 48 -2.91 15.94 -11.18
C GLN A 48 -2.81 15.51 -9.70
N PRO A 49 -3.90 15.41 -8.91
CA PRO A 49 -3.82 14.95 -7.53
C PRO A 49 -3.25 13.53 -7.40
N MET A 50 -3.63 12.61 -8.29
CA MET A 50 -3.14 11.24 -8.28
C MET A 50 -1.71 11.14 -8.78
N ARG A 51 -1.36 11.90 -9.83
CA ARG A 51 0.02 12.02 -10.34
C ARG A 51 1.02 12.50 -9.29
N ARG A 52 0.58 13.38 -8.40
CA ARG A 52 1.43 13.95 -7.34
C ARG A 52 1.57 13.04 -6.12
N ALA A 53 0.50 12.33 -5.76
CA ALA A 53 0.42 11.67 -4.45
C ALA A 53 0.66 10.16 -4.49
N VAL A 54 0.23 9.47 -5.55
CA VAL A 54 0.14 8.00 -5.56
C VAL A 54 0.82 7.37 -6.76
N PHE A 55 0.74 8.01 -7.93
CA PHE A 55 1.32 7.48 -9.16
C PHE A 55 2.85 7.57 -9.16
N VAL A 56 3.49 6.49 -9.62
CA VAL A 56 4.93 6.44 -9.85
C VAL A 56 5.20 6.43 -11.36
N ALA A 57 5.80 7.51 -11.84
CA ALA A 57 6.10 7.73 -13.25
C ALA A 57 7.20 6.80 -13.79
N ASP A 58 7.23 6.64 -15.12
CA ASP A 58 8.34 6.01 -15.81
C ASP A 58 9.61 6.88 -15.68
N ALA A 59 10.62 6.34 -15.02
CA ALA A 59 11.84 7.05 -14.67
C ALA A 59 13.02 6.08 -14.53
N SER A 60 14.25 6.60 -14.60
CA SER A 60 15.48 5.79 -14.54
C SER A 60 15.56 4.90 -13.29
N HIS A 61 15.06 5.39 -12.15
CA HIS A 61 15.02 4.60 -10.92
C HIS A 61 14.03 3.43 -10.98
N ILE A 62 12.91 3.56 -11.70
CA ILE A 62 11.97 2.47 -11.96
C ILE A 62 12.57 1.45 -12.93
N ALA A 63 13.32 1.88 -13.95
CA ALA A 63 14.04 0.97 -14.82
C ALA A 63 15.04 0.10 -14.04
N ARG A 64 15.73 0.66 -13.03
CA ARG A 64 16.61 -0.12 -12.12
C ARG A 64 15.82 -1.15 -11.30
N LYS A 65 14.65 -0.79 -10.77
CA LYS A 65 13.76 -1.72 -10.05
C LYS A 65 13.26 -2.85 -10.95
N LEU A 66 12.87 -2.55 -12.18
CA LEU A 66 12.49 -3.56 -13.16
C LEU A 66 13.66 -4.50 -13.48
N LYS A 67 14.88 -3.96 -13.63
CA LYS A 67 16.09 -4.77 -13.84
C LYS A 67 16.32 -5.74 -12.67
N PHE A 68 16.15 -5.27 -11.43
CA PHE A 68 16.24 -6.13 -10.24
C PHE A 68 15.22 -7.29 -10.30
N LEU A 69 13.95 -7.00 -10.63
CA LEU A 69 12.92 -8.04 -10.77
C LEU A 69 13.25 -9.04 -11.89
N LYS A 70 13.76 -8.56 -13.04
CA LYS A 70 14.16 -9.40 -14.19
C LYS A 70 15.34 -10.33 -13.89
N GLN A 71 16.23 -9.93 -12.99
CA GLN A 71 17.39 -10.73 -12.57
C GLN A 71 17.04 -11.79 -11.50
N SER A 72 15.84 -11.72 -10.92
CA SER A 72 15.37 -12.73 -9.97
C SER A 72 15.11 -14.07 -10.66
N LYS A 73 15.45 -15.17 -9.99
CA LYS A 73 15.03 -16.54 -10.40
C LYS A 73 13.49 -16.66 -10.49
N GLN A 74 12.76 -15.78 -9.82
CA GLN A 74 11.29 -15.71 -9.85
C GLN A 74 10.74 -14.72 -10.88
N TRP A 75 11.53 -14.29 -11.89
CA TRP A 75 11.08 -13.30 -12.89
C TRP A 75 9.74 -13.65 -13.53
N ARG A 76 9.46 -14.92 -13.83
CA ARG A 76 8.16 -15.34 -14.40
C ARG A 76 6.97 -14.93 -13.50
N ARG A 77 7.12 -15.10 -12.18
CA ARG A 77 6.13 -14.70 -11.17
C ARG A 77 5.97 -13.18 -11.14
N TRP A 78 7.08 -12.43 -11.11
CA TRP A 78 7.03 -10.96 -11.11
C TRP A 78 6.46 -10.38 -12.41
N LYS A 79 6.86 -10.91 -13.57
CA LYS A 79 6.33 -10.53 -14.88
C LYS A 79 4.81 -10.66 -14.94
N TYR A 80 4.28 -11.78 -14.42
CA TYR A 80 2.84 -11.99 -14.35
C TYR A 80 2.17 -10.96 -13.42
N ALA A 81 2.74 -10.72 -12.23
CA ALA A 81 2.13 -9.84 -11.24
C ALA A 81 2.07 -8.36 -11.66
N ILE A 82 3.12 -7.85 -12.30
CA ILE A 82 3.19 -6.42 -12.70
C ILE A 82 2.41 -6.09 -13.98
N LYS A 83 1.99 -7.12 -14.74
CA LYS A 83 1.23 -6.92 -15.97
C LYS A 83 -0.08 -6.19 -15.69
N GLU A 84 -0.28 -5.05 -16.34
CA GLU A 84 -1.46 -4.21 -16.16
C GLU A 84 -2.68 -4.73 -16.93
N SER A 85 -3.86 -4.43 -16.37
CA SER A 85 -5.16 -4.65 -17.03
C SER A 85 -5.46 -3.53 -18.03
N SER A 86 -6.29 -3.83 -19.04
CA SER A 86 -6.90 -2.83 -19.93
C SER A 86 -8.24 -2.30 -19.40
N LEU A 87 -8.74 -2.83 -18.28
CA LEU A 87 -10.03 -2.43 -17.68
C LEU A 87 -9.95 -1.06 -16.99
N ILE A 88 -8.74 -0.60 -16.66
CA ILE A 88 -8.45 0.71 -16.08
C ILE A 88 -7.29 1.36 -16.86
N ASN A 89 -7.35 2.68 -17.06
CA ASN A 89 -6.32 3.39 -17.82
C ASN A 89 -5.14 3.73 -16.90
N VAL A 90 -4.13 2.87 -16.93
CA VAL A 90 -2.88 3.04 -16.19
C VAL A 90 -1.78 3.50 -17.15
N PRO A 91 -1.08 4.62 -16.86
CA PRO A 91 0.04 5.06 -17.69
C PRO A 91 1.15 4.01 -17.77
N ARG A 92 1.48 3.60 -19.00
CA ARG A 92 2.43 2.51 -19.28
C ARG A 92 3.86 3.01 -19.32
N MET A 93 4.80 2.11 -19.01
CA MET A 93 6.22 2.39 -19.19
C MET A 93 6.59 2.32 -20.68
N SER A 94 7.37 3.29 -21.15
CA SER A 94 7.83 3.40 -22.54
C SER A 94 8.62 2.17 -22.99
N HIS A 95 9.55 1.70 -22.15
CA HIS A 95 10.43 0.56 -22.45
C HIS A 95 9.88 -0.80 -21.98
N TYR A 96 8.71 -0.82 -21.34
CA TYR A 96 8.06 -2.06 -20.90
C TYR A 96 6.53 -1.89 -20.81
N PRO A 97 5.83 -1.73 -21.96
CA PRO A 97 4.44 -1.26 -22.01
C PRO A 97 3.40 -2.24 -21.42
N GLU A 98 3.79 -3.50 -21.19
CA GLU A 98 2.97 -4.47 -20.45
C GLU A 98 2.76 -4.08 -18.98
N SER A 99 3.58 -3.18 -18.41
CA SER A 99 3.57 -2.75 -17.01
C SER A 99 3.45 -1.22 -16.86
N SER A 100 3.21 -0.76 -15.63
CA SER A 100 3.39 0.64 -15.21
C SER A 100 4.54 0.79 -14.22
N GLY A 101 4.99 2.04 -14.01
CA GLY A 101 5.98 2.36 -12.99
C GLY A 101 5.47 2.09 -11.57
N SER A 102 4.17 2.29 -11.33
CA SER A 102 3.52 2.00 -10.05
C SER A 102 3.57 0.50 -9.72
N SER A 103 3.24 -0.37 -10.68
CA SER A 103 3.27 -1.82 -10.46
C SER A 103 4.69 -2.35 -10.28
N VAL A 104 5.66 -1.86 -11.07
CA VAL A 104 7.08 -2.19 -10.88
C VAL A 104 7.57 -1.75 -9.50
N ASN A 105 7.20 -0.55 -9.05
CA ASN A 105 7.63 -0.03 -7.76
C ASN A 105 7.11 -0.87 -6.58
N LEU A 106 5.82 -1.25 -6.58
CA LEU A 106 5.24 -2.06 -5.52
C LEU A 106 5.76 -3.49 -5.52
N ALA A 107 5.87 -4.13 -6.69
CA ALA A 107 6.49 -5.45 -6.80
C ALA A 107 7.95 -5.44 -6.34
N TYR A 108 8.69 -4.35 -6.56
CA TYR A 108 10.03 -4.18 -6.03
C TYR A 108 10.07 -4.14 -4.50
N HIS A 109 9.12 -3.47 -3.84
CA HIS A 109 9.01 -3.50 -2.37
C HIS A 109 8.85 -4.92 -1.83
N LEU A 110 7.94 -5.71 -2.44
CA LEU A 110 7.74 -7.12 -2.08
C LEU A 110 9.00 -7.96 -2.32
N ALA A 111 9.64 -7.80 -3.48
CA ALA A 111 10.85 -8.55 -3.82
C ALA A 111 12.04 -8.20 -2.91
N GLN A 112 12.18 -6.95 -2.49
CA GLN A 112 13.20 -6.52 -1.53
C GLN A 112 12.96 -7.16 -0.16
N PHE A 113 11.71 -7.22 0.30
CA PHE A 113 11.37 -7.92 1.53
C PHE A 113 11.72 -9.41 1.46
N GLU A 114 11.29 -10.11 0.39
CA GLU A 114 11.60 -11.52 0.17
C GLU A 114 13.11 -11.78 0.05
N HIS A 115 13.86 -10.86 -0.57
CA HIS A 115 15.31 -10.95 -0.67
C HIS A 115 15.99 -10.80 0.71
N LYS A 116 15.47 -9.93 1.57
CA LYS A 116 16.05 -9.63 2.89
C LYS A 116 15.75 -10.72 3.93
N PHE A 117 14.51 -11.21 3.97
CA PHE A 117 14.08 -12.17 4.99
C PHE A 117 14.07 -13.62 4.49
N GLY A 118 13.89 -13.84 3.19
CA GLY A 118 13.73 -15.14 2.56
C GLY A 118 12.28 -15.41 2.13
N TYR A 119 12.10 -16.22 1.09
CA TYR A 119 10.78 -16.53 0.51
C TYR A 119 9.83 -17.22 1.50
N LYS A 120 10.36 -17.97 2.48
CA LYS A 120 9.55 -18.60 3.54
C LYS A 120 8.77 -17.59 4.41
N TYR A 121 9.19 -16.32 4.40
CA TYR A 121 8.50 -15.23 5.09
C TYR A 121 7.73 -14.31 4.14
N SER A 122 7.55 -14.72 2.87
CA SER A 122 6.77 -13.93 1.91
C SER A 122 5.43 -13.54 2.50
N LEU A 123 4.96 -12.33 2.18
CA LEU A 123 3.61 -11.88 2.54
C LEU A 123 2.51 -12.79 1.97
N LEU A 124 2.83 -13.62 0.95
CA LEU A 124 1.94 -14.67 0.46
C LEU A 124 1.66 -15.79 1.47
N GLN A 125 2.48 -15.93 2.51
CA GLN A 125 2.27 -16.93 3.57
C GLN A 125 1.30 -16.45 4.64
N ALA A 126 0.87 -15.18 4.58
CA ALA A 126 -0.13 -14.67 5.50
C ALA A 126 -1.52 -15.22 5.13
N ASP A 127 -2.32 -15.49 6.15
CA ASP A 127 -3.76 -15.72 6.04
C ASP A 127 -4.50 -14.38 5.94
N GLU A 128 -3.93 -13.31 6.52
CA GLU A 128 -4.54 -11.99 6.56
C GLU A 128 -3.50 -10.87 6.42
N ILE A 129 -3.80 -9.88 5.57
CA ILE A 129 -2.95 -8.72 5.36
C ILE A 129 -3.74 -7.46 5.70
N PHE A 130 -3.18 -6.65 6.59
CA PHE A 130 -3.64 -5.29 6.83
C PHE A 130 -2.71 -4.29 6.13
N GLU A 131 -3.24 -3.52 5.18
CA GLU A 131 -2.53 -2.44 4.50
C GLU A 131 -3.03 -1.07 4.94
N PHE A 132 -2.15 -0.27 5.51
CA PHE A 132 -2.42 1.12 5.88
C PHE A 132 -2.04 2.06 4.73
N GLY A 133 -2.98 2.88 4.28
CA GLY A 133 -2.80 3.83 3.17
C GLY A 133 -2.47 3.14 1.86
N GLY A 134 -3.29 2.18 1.44
CA GLY A 134 -3.08 1.36 0.24
C GLY A 134 -3.22 2.10 -1.09
N GLY A 135 -3.45 3.41 -1.09
CA GLY A 135 -3.58 4.22 -2.30
C GLY A 135 -4.81 3.78 -3.08
N TYR A 136 -4.66 3.41 -4.35
CA TYR A 136 -5.78 2.88 -5.16
C TYR A 136 -5.91 1.34 -5.11
N GLY A 137 -5.19 0.65 -4.22
CA GLY A 137 -5.29 -0.80 -4.03
C GLY A 137 -4.35 -1.64 -4.91
N ASN A 138 -3.34 -1.04 -5.54
CA ASN A 138 -2.48 -1.77 -6.48
C ASN A 138 -1.59 -2.83 -5.80
N MET A 139 -1.21 -2.64 -4.54
CA MET A 139 -0.46 -3.65 -3.78
C MET A 139 -1.32 -4.90 -3.56
N CYS A 140 -2.58 -4.71 -3.15
CA CYS A 140 -3.58 -5.77 -3.04
C CYS A 140 -3.71 -6.54 -4.37
N ARG A 141 -3.93 -5.84 -5.49
CA ARG A 141 -3.97 -6.44 -6.84
C ARG A 141 -2.72 -7.28 -7.14
N ILE A 142 -1.54 -6.75 -6.86
CA ILE A 142 -0.26 -7.45 -7.12
C ILE A 142 -0.17 -8.71 -6.27
N LEU A 143 -0.50 -8.66 -4.98
CA LEU A 143 -0.46 -9.83 -4.08
C LEU A 143 -1.45 -10.91 -4.50
N TYR A 144 -2.68 -10.56 -4.89
CA TYR A 144 -3.64 -11.52 -5.45
C TYR A 144 -3.13 -12.15 -6.74
N ARG A 145 -2.54 -11.37 -7.66
CA ARG A 145 -1.89 -11.93 -8.86
C ARG A 145 -0.69 -12.83 -8.55
N LEU A 146 -0.03 -12.62 -7.42
CA LEU A 146 1.05 -13.48 -6.94
C LEU A 146 0.54 -14.76 -6.26
N GLY A 147 -0.77 -14.91 -6.08
CA GLY A 147 -1.42 -16.09 -5.52
C GLY A 147 -1.82 -15.97 -4.04
N PHE A 148 -1.87 -14.76 -3.49
CA PHE A 148 -2.49 -14.55 -2.17
C PHE A 148 -3.97 -14.93 -2.22
N LYS A 149 -4.44 -15.66 -1.20
CA LYS A 149 -5.83 -16.18 -1.08
C LYS A 149 -6.46 -15.84 0.27
N GLY A 150 -5.75 -15.06 1.09
CA GLY A 150 -6.19 -14.69 2.41
C GLY A 150 -7.11 -13.48 2.40
N LYS A 151 -7.48 -13.00 3.60
CA LYS A 151 -8.23 -11.76 3.76
C LYS A 151 -7.32 -10.55 3.62
N TYR A 152 -7.73 -9.54 2.87
CA TYR A 152 -6.98 -8.30 2.67
C TYR A 152 -7.78 -7.09 3.15
N ILE A 153 -7.29 -6.40 4.17
CA ILE A 153 -7.93 -5.19 4.69
C ILE A 153 -7.13 -3.97 4.22
N LEU A 154 -7.76 -3.09 3.46
CA LEU A 154 -7.21 -1.79 3.10
C LEU A 154 -7.83 -0.71 3.98
N TYR A 155 -7.00 0.03 4.71
CA TYR A 155 -7.44 1.22 5.43
C TYR A 155 -6.93 2.50 4.79
N ASP A 156 -7.83 3.43 4.48
CA ASP A 156 -7.48 4.72 3.91
C ASP A 156 -8.53 5.79 4.27
N VAL A 157 -8.33 7.03 3.83
CA VAL A 157 -9.34 8.08 3.99
C VAL A 157 -10.59 7.75 3.15
N PRO A 158 -11.80 8.24 3.52
CA PRO A 158 -13.06 7.78 2.93
C PRO A 158 -13.11 7.79 1.40
N LEU A 159 -12.60 8.85 0.77
CA LEU A 159 -12.61 8.95 -0.69
C LEU A 159 -11.65 7.96 -1.35
N MET A 160 -10.49 7.70 -0.74
CA MET A 160 -9.53 6.71 -1.22
C MET A 160 -10.07 5.29 -1.06
N SER A 161 -10.71 4.97 0.07
CA SER A 161 -11.36 3.65 0.25
C SER A 161 -12.50 3.40 -0.74
N ALA A 162 -13.29 4.42 -1.07
CA ALA A 162 -14.30 4.29 -2.12
C ALA A 162 -13.66 4.10 -3.51
N LEU A 163 -12.55 4.79 -3.80
CA LEU A 163 -11.80 4.61 -5.05
C LEU A 163 -11.19 3.20 -5.13
N GLN A 164 -10.65 2.68 -4.03
CA GLN A 164 -10.13 1.31 -3.93
C GLN A 164 -11.23 0.29 -4.28
N ARG A 165 -12.43 0.40 -3.69
CA ARG A 165 -13.57 -0.47 -4.03
C ARG A 165 -13.86 -0.44 -5.53
N TYR A 166 -14.03 0.75 -6.11
CA TYR A 166 -14.28 0.90 -7.54
C TYR A 166 -13.17 0.25 -8.39
N VAL A 167 -11.90 0.57 -8.12
CA VAL A 167 -10.79 0.06 -8.94
C VAL A 167 -10.65 -1.46 -8.85
N LEU A 168 -10.75 -2.03 -7.66
CA LEU A 168 -10.57 -3.47 -7.45
C LEU A 168 -11.77 -4.27 -7.98
N ASP A 169 -12.98 -3.72 -7.91
CA ASP A 169 -14.18 -4.27 -8.57
C ASP A 169 -14.02 -4.31 -10.10
N GLN A 170 -13.55 -3.22 -10.72
CA GLN A 170 -13.25 -3.20 -12.16
C GLN A 170 -12.16 -4.22 -12.57
N LEU A 171 -11.35 -4.67 -11.63
CA LEU A 171 -10.34 -5.71 -11.81
C LEU A 171 -10.84 -7.11 -11.44
N THR A 172 -12.14 -7.27 -11.20
CA THR A 172 -12.81 -8.54 -10.87
C THR A 172 -12.23 -9.23 -9.63
N LEU A 173 -11.79 -8.44 -8.65
CA LEU A 173 -11.29 -8.97 -7.38
C LEU A 173 -12.44 -9.13 -6.35
N PRO A 174 -12.33 -10.07 -5.39
CA PRO A 174 -13.40 -10.43 -4.45
C PRO A 174 -13.60 -9.37 -3.34
N ILE A 175 -14.10 -8.20 -3.72
CA ILE A 175 -14.42 -7.08 -2.81
C ILE A 175 -15.61 -7.44 -1.92
N ASP A 176 -15.56 -6.99 -0.66
CA ASP A 176 -16.55 -7.20 0.40
C ASP A 176 -16.69 -8.66 0.88
N GLU A 177 -15.91 -9.58 0.31
CA GLU A 177 -15.75 -10.97 0.76
C GLU A 177 -14.37 -11.17 1.39
N GLU A 178 -13.33 -11.20 0.56
CA GLU A 178 -11.96 -11.39 1.00
C GLU A 178 -11.20 -10.05 1.07
N ILE A 179 -11.59 -9.07 0.26
CA ILE A 179 -10.97 -7.74 0.23
C ILE A 179 -11.89 -6.71 0.86
N ILE A 180 -11.47 -6.13 1.97
CA ILE A 180 -12.24 -5.19 2.77
C ILE A 180 -11.59 -3.81 2.71
N CYS A 181 -12.26 -2.85 2.05
CA CYS A 181 -11.82 -1.45 2.00
C CYS A 181 -12.54 -0.63 3.10
N VAL A 182 -11.82 -0.09 4.07
CA VAL A 182 -12.41 0.60 5.23
C VAL A 182 -11.76 1.95 5.48
N SER A 183 -12.55 2.90 5.98
CA SER A 183 -12.07 4.23 6.38
C SER A 183 -12.48 4.63 7.80
N SER A 184 -13.30 3.79 8.45
CA SER A 184 -13.74 4.01 9.82
C SER A 184 -12.93 3.16 10.78
N TRP A 185 -12.41 3.81 11.82
CA TRP A 185 -11.69 3.15 12.90
C TRP A 185 -12.51 2.03 13.56
N VAL A 186 -13.80 2.26 13.80
CA VAL A 186 -14.67 1.26 14.46
C VAL A 186 -14.82 0.01 13.59
N TYR A 187 -15.02 0.19 12.29
CA TYR A 187 -15.11 -0.93 11.36
C TYR A 187 -13.76 -1.64 11.24
N LEU A 188 -12.66 -0.89 11.10
CA LEU A 188 -11.32 -1.46 11.09
C LEU A 188 -11.08 -2.33 12.33
N MET A 189 -11.35 -1.83 13.52
CA MET A 189 -11.15 -2.59 14.76
C MET A 189 -12.03 -3.83 14.84
N ARG A 190 -13.24 -3.80 14.29
CA ARG A 190 -14.09 -5.00 14.19
C ARG A 190 -13.47 -6.04 13.28
N GLU A 191 -12.95 -5.63 12.12
CA GLU A 191 -12.30 -6.55 11.19
C GLU A 191 -10.96 -7.08 11.75
N LEU A 192 -10.20 -6.25 12.46
CA LEU A 192 -8.95 -6.64 13.14
C LEU A 192 -9.20 -7.45 14.41
N ALA A 193 -10.33 -7.31 15.10
CA ALA A 193 -10.68 -8.19 16.23
C ALA A 193 -10.92 -9.64 15.76
N ALA A 194 -11.31 -9.80 14.49
CA ALA A 194 -11.42 -11.11 13.85
C ALA A 194 -10.06 -11.62 13.33
N PHE A 195 -8.97 -10.83 13.42
CA PHE A 195 -7.67 -11.27 12.90
C PHE A 195 -7.19 -12.51 13.64
N LYS A 196 -6.99 -13.60 12.91
CA LYS A 196 -6.39 -14.81 13.47
C LYS A 196 -4.87 -14.62 13.47
N HIS A 197 -4.32 -14.36 14.65
CA HIS A 197 -2.92 -13.94 14.87
C HIS A 197 -1.82 -14.86 14.30
N GLN A 198 -2.13 -16.09 13.88
CA GLN A 198 -1.09 -17.09 13.62
C GLN A 198 -0.27 -16.80 12.36
N ASN A 199 -0.85 -16.21 11.30
CA ASN A 199 -0.13 -15.82 10.08
C ASN A 199 -0.68 -14.49 9.52
N SER A 200 -0.46 -13.37 10.20
CA SER A 200 -0.94 -12.06 9.73
C SER A 200 0.21 -11.12 9.37
N ALA A 201 -0.05 -10.20 8.44
CA ALA A 201 0.95 -9.22 8.02
C ALA A 201 0.43 -7.78 8.01
N PHE A 202 1.35 -6.84 8.22
CA PHE A 202 1.11 -5.41 8.11
C PHE A 202 1.92 -4.78 6.98
N ILE A 203 1.30 -3.97 6.13
CA ILE A 203 1.94 -3.24 5.04
C ILE A 203 1.64 -1.75 5.17
N ALA A 204 2.66 -0.91 5.02
CA ALA A 204 2.48 0.53 4.87
C ALA A 204 3.60 1.12 4.02
N THR A 205 3.37 1.27 2.71
CA THR A 205 4.39 1.76 1.78
C THR A 205 4.20 3.23 1.46
N MET A 206 5.02 4.10 2.07
CA MET A 206 4.99 5.56 1.99
C MET A 206 3.75 6.23 2.60
N SER A 207 2.91 5.51 3.33
CA SER A 207 1.72 6.05 3.98
C SER A 207 1.95 6.39 5.45
N PHE A 208 2.61 5.51 6.19
CA PHE A 208 2.75 5.64 7.65
C PHE A 208 3.56 6.88 8.08
N SER A 209 4.62 7.20 7.33
CA SER A 209 5.46 8.38 7.57
C SER A 209 4.82 9.70 7.18
N GLU A 210 3.68 9.68 6.48
CA GLU A 210 2.99 10.87 6.01
C GLU A 210 1.85 11.31 6.92
N VAL A 211 1.58 10.54 7.96
CA VAL A 211 0.55 10.79 8.96
C VAL A 211 1.20 11.47 10.18
N PRO A 212 0.54 12.44 10.84
CA PRO A 212 1.00 13.00 12.11
C PRO A 212 1.32 11.92 13.17
N VAL A 213 2.37 12.14 13.97
CA VAL A 213 2.90 11.10 14.88
C VAL A 213 1.87 10.64 15.92
N ASP A 214 1.09 11.55 16.47
CA ASP A 214 -0.01 11.30 17.41
C ASP A 214 -1.09 10.37 16.81
N HIS A 215 -1.37 10.50 15.51
CA HIS A 215 -2.28 9.62 14.80
C HIS A 215 -1.70 8.22 14.55
N ARG A 216 -0.37 8.08 14.43
CA ARG A 216 0.28 6.77 14.23
C ARG A 216 0.16 5.86 15.45
N ILE A 217 0.08 6.42 16.66
CA ILE A 217 0.04 5.67 17.92
C ILE A 217 -1.10 4.63 17.93
N LYS A 218 -2.25 4.96 17.33
CA LYS A 218 -3.38 4.03 17.25
C LYS A 218 -3.09 2.81 16.38
N PHE A 219 -2.35 3.01 15.29
CA PHE A 219 -2.07 1.96 14.31
C PHE A 219 -0.81 1.16 14.66
N VAL A 220 0.13 1.76 15.41
CA VAL A 220 1.39 1.08 15.76
C VAL A 220 1.17 -0.15 16.64
N GLN A 221 0.10 -0.15 17.45
CA GLN A 221 -0.28 -1.30 18.29
C GLN A 221 -0.69 -2.52 17.45
N ILE A 222 -1.04 -2.33 16.17
CA ILE A 222 -1.36 -3.45 15.27
C ILE A 222 -0.12 -4.32 15.05
N LEU A 223 1.10 -3.76 15.20
CA LEU A 223 2.33 -4.54 15.15
C LEU A 223 2.37 -5.63 16.23
N ASP A 224 1.69 -5.44 17.37
CA ASP A 224 1.60 -6.48 18.40
C ASP A 224 0.79 -7.70 17.95
N SER A 225 -0.07 -7.54 16.94
CA SER A 225 -1.00 -8.57 16.47
C SER A 225 -0.57 -9.27 15.17
N VAL A 226 0.57 -8.90 14.58
CA VAL A 226 1.06 -9.45 13.31
C VAL A 226 2.35 -10.24 13.42
N GLN A 227 2.57 -11.14 12.47
CA GLN A 227 3.79 -11.94 12.35
C GLN A 227 4.83 -11.29 11.45
N ILE A 228 4.38 -10.59 10.41
CA ILE A 228 5.24 -9.94 9.43
C ILE A 228 4.83 -8.46 9.32
N PHE A 229 5.79 -7.57 9.16
CA PHE A 229 5.49 -6.22 8.69
C PHE A 229 6.48 -5.70 7.66
N LEU A 230 5.98 -4.90 6.72
CA LEU A 230 6.74 -4.16 5.73
C LEU A 230 6.29 -2.70 5.72
N ILE A 231 7.12 -1.82 6.28
CA ILE A 231 6.90 -0.38 6.23
C ILE A 231 7.98 0.23 5.33
N ALA A 232 7.57 1.00 4.32
CA ALA A 232 8.46 1.85 3.56
C ALA A 232 8.18 3.30 3.96
N TYR A 233 9.22 4.07 4.27
CA TYR A 233 9.07 5.41 4.81
C TYR A 233 10.11 6.38 4.26
N LYS A 234 9.83 7.66 4.38
CA LYS A 234 10.76 8.76 4.06
C LYS A 234 11.25 9.42 5.34
N ASP A 235 12.54 9.74 5.43
CA ASP A 235 13.20 10.22 6.65
C ASP A 235 12.66 11.58 7.12
N ASP A 236 12.38 12.48 6.17
CA ASP A 236 11.66 13.73 6.39
C ASP A 236 10.41 13.82 5.50
N PHE A 237 9.30 14.22 6.12
CA PHE A 237 8.08 14.57 5.39
C PHE A 237 7.43 15.81 5.99
N TYR A 238 7.48 16.93 5.26
CA TYR A 238 6.99 18.24 5.72
C TYR A 238 7.51 18.63 7.12
N GLY A 239 8.81 18.39 7.39
CA GLY A 239 9.45 18.72 8.66
C GLY A 239 9.24 17.68 9.77
N MET A 240 8.53 16.58 9.51
CA MET A 240 8.44 15.46 10.44
C MET A 240 9.69 14.59 10.37
N ASN A 241 10.47 14.57 11.45
CA ASN A 241 11.62 13.68 11.61
C ASN A 241 11.15 12.23 11.86
N ASN A 242 11.03 11.47 10.77
CA ASN A 242 10.65 10.06 10.82
C ASN A 242 11.80 9.17 11.30
N HIS A 243 13.06 9.61 11.13
CA HIS A 243 14.23 8.87 11.62
C HIS A 243 14.09 8.52 13.10
N LYS A 244 13.88 9.54 13.93
CA LYS A 244 13.74 9.41 15.38
C LYS A 244 12.53 8.56 15.78
N TYR A 245 11.44 8.68 15.03
CA TYR A 245 10.24 7.88 15.25
C TYR A 245 10.52 6.39 15.01
N PHE A 246 11.13 6.03 13.88
CA PHE A 246 11.44 4.62 13.57
C PHE A 246 12.59 4.05 14.41
N ASP A 247 13.53 4.87 14.89
CA ASP A 247 14.50 4.45 15.92
C ASP A 247 13.80 4.05 17.22
N SER A 248 12.87 4.88 17.70
CA SER A 248 12.09 4.58 18.90
C SER A 248 11.28 3.30 18.73
N LEU A 249 10.69 3.13 17.55
CA LEU A 249 9.93 1.94 17.19
C LEU A 249 10.79 0.67 17.14
N TYR A 250 12.02 0.76 16.63
CA TYR A 250 12.99 -0.34 16.69
C TYR A 250 13.19 -0.81 18.12
N TYR A 251 13.50 0.10 19.04
CA TYR A 251 13.76 -0.27 20.44
C TYR A 251 12.52 -0.86 21.14
N GLN A 252 11.32 -0.40 20.77
CA GLN A 252 10.06 -0.95 21.29
C GLN A 252 9.82 -2.41 20.85
N TYR A 253 10.19 -2.77 19.62
CA TYR A 253 9.82 -4.07 19.03
C TYR A 253 10.98 -5.05 18.79
N LYS A 254 12.24 -4.66 18.99
CA LYS A 254 13.42 -5.51 18.73
C LYS A 254 13.46 -6.84 19.49
N ASN A 255 12.76 -6.94 20.62
CA ASN A 255 12.68 -8.19 21.40
C ASN A 255 11.57 -9.13 20.89
N LYS A 256 10.61 -8.62 20.11
CA LYS A 256 9.49 -9.37 19.55
C LYS A 256 9.74 -9.79 18.11
N PHE A 257 10.54 -9.03 17.36
CA PHE A 257 10.79 -9.22 15.94
C PHE A 257 12.28 -9.21 15.63
N ARG A 258 12.66 -10.00 14.63
CA ARG A 258 13.88 -9.77 13.84
C ARG A 258 13.61 -8.59 12.91
N ILE A 259 14.07 -7.41 13.30
CA ILE A 259 13.83 -6.16 12.57
C ILE A 259 15.05 -5.79 11.74
N GLU A 260 14.79 -5.34 10.52
CA GLU A 260 15.80 -4.84 9.60
C GLU A 260 15.41 -3.45 9.11
N ARG A 261 16.41 -2.59 8.99
CA ARG A 261 16.27 -1.24 8.42
C ARG A 261 17.33 -1.02 7.35
N TRP A 262 16.91 -0.65 6.14
CA TRP A 262 17.84 -0.41 5.04
C TRP A 262 17.28 0.58 4.02
N LEU A 263 18.17 1.20 3.25
CA LEU A 263 17.80 2.13 2.18
C LEU A 263 17.02 1.43 1.05
N ILE A 264 15.95 2.06 0.57
CA ILE A 264 15.23 1.59 -0.63
C ILE A 264 16.09 1.77 -1.86
N GLU A 265 16.74 2.93 -1.97
CA GLU A 265 17.66 3.26 -3.04
C GLU A 265 18.86 4.06 -2.48
N LYS A 266 20.05 3.81 -3.02
CA LYS A 266 21.25 4.60 -2.67
C LYS A 266 20.99 6.09 -2.96
N ASN A 267 21.49 6.96 -2.06
CA ASN A 267 21.37 8.42 -2.16
C ASN A 267 19.92 8.92 -2.13
N THR A 268 19.03 8.18 -1.46
CA THR A 268 17.68 8.64 -1.15
C THR A 268 17.49 8.69 0.36
N ASP A 269 16.49 9.44 0.80
CA ASP A 269 16.02 9.50 2.18
C ASP A 269 14.88 8.50 2.44
N LYS A 270 14.82 7.43 1.66
CA LYS A 270 13.76 6.43 1.72
C LYS A 270 14.30 5.12 2.26
N TYR A 271 13.59 4.57 3.25
CA TYR A 271 14.02 3.41 4.01
C TYR A 271 12.90 2.37 4.09
N TYR A 272 13.30 1.11 4.25
CA TYR A 272 12.44 0.08 4.78
C TYR A 272 12.64 -0.02 6.29
N PHE A 273 11.54 -0.22 7.02
CA PHE A 273 11.50 -0.72 8.38
C PHE A 273 10.60 -1.95 8.35
N ALA A 274 11.21 -3.13 8.41
CA ALA A 274 10.50 -4.38 8.21
C ALA A 274 10.93 -5.42 9.24
N GLY A 275 10.05 -6.37 9.54
CA GLY A 275 10.33 -7.37 10.56
C GLY A 275 9.52 -8.63 10.42
N VAL A 276 10.07 -9.70 10.98
CA VAL A 276 9.44 -11.02 11.13
C VAL A 276 9.47 -11.39 12.61
N ARG A 277 8.34 -11.84 13.17
CA ARG A 277 8.22 -12.16 14.59
C ARG A 277 9.17 -13.30 14.96
N ASN A 278 9.78 -13.20 16.14
CA ASN A 278 10.67 -14.25 16.65
C ASN A 278 9.88 -15.56 16.83
N GLY A 279 10.41 -16.68 16.33
CA GLY A 279 9.73 -17.99 16.33
C GLY A 279 8.69 -18.19 15.23
N TYR A 280 8.46 -17.20 14.36
CA TYR A 280 7.58 -17.39 13.20
C TYR A 280 8.30 -18.22 12.12
N GLY A 281 7.64 -19.29 11.64
CA GLY A 281 8.17 -20.15 10.58
C GLY A 281 9.45 -20.93 10.95
N ASP A 282 9.64 -21.17 12.25
CA ASP A 282 10.62 -22.11 12.83
C ASP A 282 9.96 -23.45 13.18
#